data_AF-F7DHR4-F1
#
_entry.id   AF-F7DHR4-F1
#
_cell.length_a   1.000
_cell.length_b   1.000
_cell.length_c   1.000
_cell.angle_alpha   90.00
_cell.angle_beta   90.00
_cell.angle_gamma   90.00
#
_symmetry.space_group_name_H-M   'P 1'
#
loop_
_entity.id
_entity.type
_entity.pdbx_description
1 polymer ?
#
loop_
_entity_poly.entity_id
_entity_poly.type
_entity_poly.pdbx_seq_one_letter_code
_entity_poly.pdbx_strand_id
1 'polypeptide(L)'
;MGRLTEAAAAGGGASAARSAGPPPTPLPLSATSPGTAATMASSEEDGSNGGASEAGEEREAAGKRRRRGWVATAWLTFYNIAMTAGWLVLAIAMVRFYMEKGTHKGLYRSIQKTLKFFQTFALLEIVHCLIGIVPTSVLVAGVQVSSRIFMVWLVTHSIKPIQNEESVVLFLVAWTVTEITRYSFYTFSLLDHLPYFIKWARYTFFIILYPVGVAGELLTIYAALPYVKKTGMFSIRLPNKYNVSFDYYYFLLITMASYIPLFPQLYFHMLRQRRKVLHGEVIVEKDD
;
A
#
# COMPACT_ATOMS: atom_id res chain seq x y z
N MET A 1 52.89 33.19 -19.90
CA MET A 1 54.01 34.09 -20.25
C MET A 1 53.57 34.91 -21.46
N GLY A 2 53.20 36.19 -21.27
CA GLY A 2 52.80 37.08 -22.38
C GLY A 2 51.75 38.14 -22.02
N ARG A 3 52.24 39.29 -21.54
CA ARG A 3 51.80 40.69 -21.75
C ARG A 3 50.35 41.09 -21.38
N LEU A 4 50.14 41.92 -20.35
CA LEU A 4 50.18 43.41 -20.35
C LEU A 4 49.15 43.99 -21.34
N THR A 5 48.11 44.69 -20.88
CA THR A 5 48.18 46.14 -20.59
C THR A 5 47.24 46.65 -19.49
N GLU A 6 47.75 47.64 -18.76
CA GLU A 6 47.11 48.65 -17.89
C GLU A 6 46.03 49.46 -18.67
N ALA A 7 45.16 50.34 -18.14
CA ALA A 7 45.22 51.19 -16.96
C ALA A 7 43.82 51.75 -16.60
N ALA A 8 43.78 52.37 -15.42
CA ALA A 8 42.72 53.06 -14.70
C ALA A 8 41.93 54.16 -15.46
N ALA A 9 40.69 54.41 -14.99
CA ALA A 9 40.18 55.76 -14.72
C ALA A 9 38.99 55.73 -13.76
N ALA A 10 39.04 56.61 -12.76
CA ALA A 10 38.06 56.80 -11.70
C ALA A 10 37.09 57.96 -12.01
N GLY A 11 35.91 57.91 -11.39
CA GLY A 11 34.91 58.98 -11.27
C GLY A 11 33.58 58.33 -10.86
N GLY A 12 32.94 58.58 -9.71
CA GLY A 12 32.85 59.80 -8.90
C GLY A 12 31.46 60.41 -9.14
N GLY A 13 30.46 60.10 -8.30
CA GLY A 13 29.13 60.72 -8.41
C GLY A 13 27.97 60.08 -7.64
N ALA A 14 27.84 60.45 -6.37
CA ALA A 14 26.63 60.74 -5.60
C ALA A 14 25.30 59.95 -5.77
N SER A 15 24.87 59.40 -4.63
CA SER A 15 23.55 59.59 -3.99
C SER A 15 22.26 59.12 -4.70
N ALA A 16 21.75 57.97 -4.23
CA ALA A 16 20.31 57.80 -4.00
C ALA A 16 20.08 56.73 -2.92
N ALA A 17 19.96 57.19 -1.67
CA ALA A 17 19.41 56.39 -0.58
C ALA A 17 17.93 56.08 -0.92
N ARG A 18 17.65 54.86 -1.37
CA ARG A 18 16.29 54.31 -1.39
C ARG A 18 16.15 53.35 -0.23
N SER A 19 15.23 53.70 0.66
CA SER A 19 14.72 52.91 1.78
C SER A 19 14.42 51.47 1.36
N ALA A 20 15.26 50.54 1.80
CA ALA A 20 14.95 49.11 1.77
C ALA A 20 13.87 48.86 2.83
N GLY A 21 12.63 48.66 2.39
CA GLY A 21 11.56 48.13 3.23
C GLY A 21 11.92 46.74 3.76
N PRO A 22 11.34 46.31 4.89
CA PRO A 22 11.64 45.01 5.47
C PRO A 22 11.27 43.90 4.47
N PRO A 23 11.99 42.76 4.46
CA PRO A 23 11.67 41.65 3.57
C PRO A 23 10.25 41.15 3.86
N PRO A 24 9.46 40.78 2.83
CA PRO A 24 8.14 40.21 3.05
C PRO A 24 8.29 38.93 3.88
N THR A 25 7.68 38.94 5.05
CA THR A 25 7.50 37.79 5.93
C THR A 25 7.01 36.60 5.11
N PRO A 26 7.63 35.41 5.19
CA PRO A 26 7.07 34.24 4.55
C PRO A 26 5.71 33.96 5.18
N LEU A 27 4.64 34.11 4.39
CA LEU A 27 3.33 33.60 4.74
C LEU A 27 3.49 32.11 5.12
N PRO A 28 2.87 31.63 6.21
CA PRO A 28 2.93 30.22 6.53
C PRO A 28 2.24 29.48 5.39
N LEU A 29 3.01 28.72 4.62
CA LEU A 29 2.51 27.73 3.68
C LEU A 29 1.56 26.82 4.45
N SER A 30 0.26 27.04 4.29
CA SER A 30 -0.78 26.13 4.75
C SER A 30 -0.54 24.81 4.03
N ALA A 31 0.08 23.86 4.73
CA ALA A 31 0.22 22.50 4.27
C ALA A 31 -1.17 21.84 4.27
N THR A 32 -1.97 22.12 3.25
CA THR A 32 -3.12 21.31 2.87
C THR A 32 -2.59 19.96 2.42
N SER A 33 -2.39 19.07 3.40
CA SER A 33 -2.18 17.65 3.15
C SER A 33 -3.46 17.10 2.54
N PRO A 34 -3.44 16.57 1.30
CA PRO A 34 -4.60 15.91 0.74
C PRO A 34 -4.93 14.71 1.62
N GLY A 35 -6.16 14.71 2.13
CA GLY A 35 -6.70 13.70 3.01
C GLY A 35 -6.44 12.30 2.49
N THR A 36 -5.85 11.50 3.37
CA THR A 36 -5.51 10.09 3.13
C THR A 36 -6.80 9.27 3.14
N ALA A 37 -7.43 9.09 1.99
CA ALA A 37 -8.53 8.15 1.79
C ALA A 37 -8.39 7.48 0.42
N ALA A 38 -7.31 6.70 0.25
CA ALA A 38 -7.13 5.82 -0.89
C ALA A 38 -7.83 4.49 -0.63
N THR A 39 -9.16 4.45 -0.59
CA THR A 39 -9.92 3.24 -0.92
C THR A 39 -11.36 3.60 -1.25
N MET A 40 -11.74 3.46 -2.51
CA MET A 40 -13.09 3.02 -2.91
C MET A 40 -13.18 2.99 -4.44
N ALA A 41 -13.56 1.83 -4.96
CA ALA A 41 -14.25 1.74 -6.24
C ALA A 41 -15.73 2.05 -5.98
N SER A 42 -16.26 3.07 -6.63
CA SER A 42 -17.65 3.12 -7.11
C SER A 42 -17.71 4.18 -8.20
N SER A 43 -18.28 3.79 -9.34
CA SER A 43 -18.57 4.63 -10.48
C SER A 43 -19.58 5.70 -10.10
N GLU A 44 -19.35 6.97 -10.43
CA GLU A 44 -20.41 7.98 -10.61
C GLU A 44 -20.03 8.93 -11.75
N GLU A 45 -21.05 9.31 -12.51
CA GLU A 45 -21.04 9.99 -13.80
C GLU A 45 -20.73 11.50 -13.70
N ASP A 46 -20.34 12.05 -14.85
CA ASP A 46 -20.06 13.47 -15.11
C ASP A 46 -21.21 14.41 -14.73
N GLY A 47 -20.88 15.53 -14.10
CA GLY A 47 -21.82 16.61 -13.78
C GLY A 47 -21.14 17.89 -13.29
N SER A 48 -20.89 18.81 -14.21
CA SER A 48 -20.37 20.17 -14.02
C SER A 48 -21.14 21.00 -12.98
N ASN A 49 -20.45 21.63 -12.00
CA ASN A 49 -20.52 23.07 -11.70
C ASN A 49 -19.53 23.47 -10.56
N GLY A 50 -18.54 24.32 -10.87
CA GLY A 50 -17.50 24.75 -9.93
C GLY A 50 -17.85 26.02 -9.13
N GLY A 51 -17.29 26.12 -7.91
CA GLY A 51 -17.06 27.40 -7.23
C GLY A 51 -17.60 27.55 -5.80
N ALA A 52 -18.68 26.85 -5.42
CA ALA A 52 -19.27 26.96 -4.07
C ALA A 52 -19.12 25.67 -3.22
N SER A 53 -18.72 24.55 -3.83
CA SER A 53 -18.61 23.24 -3.19
C SER A 53 -17.35 23.09 -2.33
N GLU A 54 -16.25 23.74 -2.70
CA GLU A 54 -14.94 23.53 -2.07
C GLU A 54 -14.91 23.98 -0.59
N ALA A 55 -15.58 25.08 -0.24
CA ALA A 55 -15.68 25.54 1.16
C ALA A 55 -16.60 24.66 2.03
N GLY A 56 -17.57 23.98 1.39
CA GLY A 56 -18.45 22.99 2.03
C GLY A 56 -17.72 21.66 2.25
N GLU A 57 -16.98 21.21 1.24
CA GLU A 57 -16.17 19.99 1.27
C GLU A 57 -14.97 20.11 2.23
N GLU A 58 -14.33 21.29 2.33
CA GLU A 58 -13.29 21.53 3.33
C GLU A 58 -13.83 21.55 4.77
N ARG A 59 -15.03 22.12 4.98
CA ARG A 59 -15.70 22.08 6.30
C ARG A 59 -16.19 20.68 6.66
N GLU A 60 -16.63 19.89 5.68
CA GLU A 60 -17.06 18.50 5.88
C GLU A 60 -15.85 17.56 6.08
N ALA A 61 -14.75 17.78 5.36
CA ALA A 61 -13.48 17.07 5.53
C ALA A 61 -12.82 17.41 6.87
N ALA A 62 -12.84 18.68 7.28
CA ALA A 62 -12.41 19.10 8.61
C ALA A 62 -13.31 18.49 9.69
N GLY A 63 -14.63 18.41 9.46
CA GLY A 63 -15.60 17.77 10.35
C GLY A 63 -15.40 16.26 10.50
N LYS A 64 -15.14 15.54 9.40
CA LYS A 64 -14.80 14.10 9.41
C LYS A 64 -13.47 13.81 10.10
N ARG A 65 -12.46 14.69 9.93
CA ARG A 65 -11.16 14.57 10.62
C ARG A 65 -11.29 14.88 12.12
N ARG A 66 -12.20 15.80 12.51
CA ARG A 66 -12.54 16.13 13.91
C ARG A 66 -13.37 15.06 14.64
N ARG A 67 -13.95 14.10 13.92
CA ARG A 67 -14.87 13.08 14.48
C ARG A 67 -14.15 11.79 14.93
N ARG A 68 -12.85 11.65 14.68
CA ARG A 68 -12.07 10.50 15.17
C ARG A 68 -11.61 10.78 16.59
N GLY A 69 -12.22 10.10 17.56
CA GLY A 69 -11.85 10.26 18.97
C GLY A 69 -10.37 9.95 19.20
N TRP A 70 -9.72 10.69 20.09
CA TRP A 70 -8.32 10.50 20.47
C TRP A 70 -7.98 9.04 20.81
N VAL A 71 -8.89 8.31 21.46
CA VAL A 71 -8.78 6.88 21.75
C VAL A 71 -8.66 6.04 20.47
N ALA A 72 -9.46 6.34 19.46
CA ALA A 72 -9.43 5.62 18.19
C ALA A 72 -8.13 5.90 17.41
N THR A 73 -7.62 7.14 17.46
CA THR A 73 -6.31 7.49 16.89
C THR A 73 -5.18 6.78 17.62
N ALA A 74 -5.20 6.75 18.96
CA ALA A 74 -4.19 6.06 19.77
C ALA A 74 -4.21 4.54 19.50
N TRP A 75 -5.39 3.93 19.47
CA TRP A 75 -5.57 2.51 19.13
C TRP A 75 -5.04 2.17 17.74
N LEU A 76 -5.42 2.93 16.71
CA LEU A 76 -4.96 2.70 15.35
C LEU A 76 -3.44 2.89 15.23
N THR A 77 -2.89 3.87 15.94
CA THR A 77 -1.43 4.10 15.96
C THR A 77 -0.72 2.90 16.57
N PHE A 78 -1.17 2.43 17.73
CA PHE A 78 -0.63 1.22 18.38
C PHE A 78 -0.74 0.00 17.46
N TYR A 79 -1.91 -0.22 16.85
CA TYR A 79 -2.16 -1.31 15.92
C TYR A 79 -1.18 -1.29 14.74
N ASN A 80 -1.03 -0.15 14.08
CA ASN A 80 -0.13 -0.02 12.92
C ASN A 80 1.34 -0.20 13.32
N ILE A 81 1.77 0.29 14.49
CA ILE A 81 3.12 0.06 15.02
C ILE A 81 3.34 -1.42 15.29
N ALA A 82 2.41 -2.09 15.97
CA ALA A 82 2.48 -3.51 16.28
C ALA A 82 2.55 -4.36 15.00
N MET A 83 1.74 -4.03 13.99
CA MET A 83 1.80 -4.69 12.68
C MET A 83 3.14 -4.44 11.98
N THR A 84 3.64 -3.20 11.96
CA THR A 84 4.94 -2.87 11.37
C THR A 84 6.06 -3.67 12.03
N ALA A 85 6.09 -3.71 13.37
CA ALA A 85 7.08 -4.48 14.14
C ALA A 85 6.96 -5.98 13.85
N GLY A 86 5.74 -6.50 13.74
CA GLY A 86 5.48 -7.90 13.39
C GLY A 86 6.04 -8.32 12.04
N TRP A 87 5.79 -7.51 11.02
CA TRP A 87 6.34 -7.72 9.68
C TRP A 87 7.85 -7.52 9.63
N LEU A 88 8.41 -6.62 10.44
CA LEU A 88 9.86 -6.45 10.56
C LEU A 88 10.52 -7.68 11.20
N VAL A 89 9.92 -8.26 12.24
CA VAL A 89 10.37 -9.52 12.84
C VAL A 89 10.32 -10.65 11.81
N LEU A 90 9.26 -10.72 11.01
CA LEU A 90 9.17 -11.67 9.91
C LEU A 90 10.31 -11.47 8.89
N ALA A 91 10.59 -10.22 8.49
CA ALA A 91 11.67 -9.88 7.59
C ALA A 91 13.04 -10.33 8.12
N ILE A 92 13.33 -10.02 9.38
CA ILE A 92 14.58 -10.42 10.05
C ILE A 92 14.67 -11.94 10.12
N ALA A 93 13.59 -12.64 10.46
CA ALA A 93 13.56 -14.09 10.49
C ALA A 93 13.85 -14.71 9.11
N MET A 94 13.32 -14.13 8.03
CA MET A 94 13.61 -14.58 6.67
C MET A 94 15.07 -14.37 6.29
N VAL A 95 15.63 -13.18 6.56
CA VAL A 95 17.04 -12.87 6.26
C VAL A 95 17.97 -13.79 7.05
N ARG A 96 17.73 -13.95 8.36
CA ARG A 96 18.52 -14.84 9.22
C ARG A 96 18.49 -16.28 8.73
N PHE A 97 17.32 -16.80 8.39
CA PHE A 97 17.19 -18.15 7.86
C PHE A 97 17.99 -18.34 6.57
N TYR A 98 17.92 -17.36 5.66
CA TYR A 98 18.66 -17.41 4.40
C TYR A 98 20.18 -17.35 4.63
N MET A 99 20.65 -16.49 5.52
CA MET A 99 22.08 -16.40 5.89
C MET A 99 22.61 -17.68 6.57
N GLU A 100 21.80 -18.33 7.42
CA GLU A 100 22.21 -19.52 8.17
C GLU A 100 22.15 -20.81 7.32
N LYS A 101 21.20 -20.91 6.39
CA LYS A 101 20.94 -22.16 5.64
C LYS A 101 21.35 -22.10 4.17
N GLY A 102 21.50 -20.92 3.59
CA GLY A 102 21.80 -20.73 2.16
C GLY A 102 20.75 -21.30 1.20
N THR A 103 19.56 -21.66 1.69
CA THR A 103 18.49 -22.26 0.90
C THR A 103 17.12 -21.71 1.31
N HIS A 104 16.16 -21.75 0.39
CA HIS A 104 14.77 -21.41 0.65
C HIS A 104 13.96 -22.58 1.24
N LYS A 105 14.47 -23.82 1.13
CA LYS A 105 13.76 -25.01 1.60
C LYS A 105 13.65 -25.00 3.13
N GLY A 106 12.42 -25.10 3.63
CA GLY A 106 12.13 -25.01 5.06
C GLY A 106 11.94 -23.59 5.61
N LEU A 107 12.14 -22.54 4.80
CA LEU A 107 11.94 -21.15 5.22
C LEU A 107 10.52 -20.95 5.74
N TYR A 108 9.52 -21.34 4.93
CA TYR A 108 8.11 -21.25 5.28
C TYR A 108 7.82 -21.94 6.61
N ARG A 109 8.43 -23.10 6.88
CA ARG A 109 8.21 -23.86 8.12
C ARG A 109 8.66 -23.09 9.37
N SER A 110 9.72 -22.29 9.25
CA SER A 110 10.23 -21.42 10.31
C SER A 110 9.29 -20.23 10.56
N ILE A 111 8.85 -19.56 9.49
CA ILE A 111 8.13 -18.27 9.58
C ILE A 111 6.59 -18.40 9.62
N GLN A 112 6.02 -19.56 9.25
CA GLN A 112 4.57 -19.76 9.08
C GLN A 112 3.76 -19.41 10.33
N LYS A 113 4.32 -19.56 11.54
CA LYS A 113 3.60 -19.25 12.78
C LYS A 113 3.38 -17.74 12.88
N THR A 114 4.46 -16.98 12.71
CA THR A 114 4.48 -15.53 12.70
C THR A 114 3.62 -14.98 11.55
N LEU A 115 3.80 -15.50 10.34
CA LEU A 115 3.03 -15.10 9.16
C LEU A 115 1.53 -15.28 9.38
N LYS A 116 1.10 -16.47 9.84
CA LYS A 116 -0.32 -16.75 10.08
C LYS A 116 -0.91 -15.86 11.16
N PHE A 117 -0.17 -15.63 12.24
CA PHE A 117 -0.62 -14.76 13.31
C PHE A 117 -0.91 -13.34 12.81
N PHE A 118 0.05 -12.69 12.15
CA PHE A 118 -0.14 -11.32 11.67
C PHE A 118 -1.16 -11.23 10.54
N GLN A 119 -1.24 -12.23 9.66
CA GLN A 119 -2.25 -12.24 8.62
C GLN A 119 -3.66 -12.38 9.19
N THR A 120 -3.87 -13.29 10.15
CA THR A 120 -5.15 -13.41 10.85
C THR A 120 -5.47 -12.13 11.63
N PHE A 121 -4.48 -11.46 12.21
CA PHE A 121 -4.67 -10.18 12.89
C PHE A 121 -5.04 -9.02 11.95
N ALA A 122 -4.74 -9.13 10.65
CA ALA A 122 -5.20 -8.19 9.63
C ALA A 122 -6.73 -8.22 9.44
N LEU A 123 -7.45 -9.24 9.93
CA LEU A 123 -8.93 -9.24 9.96
C LEU A 123 -9.49 -8.07 10.79
N LEU A 124 -8.74 -7.56 11.77
CA LEU A 124 -9.12 -6.35 12.51
C LEU A 124 -9.21 -5.12 11.60
N GLU A 125 -8.55 -5.09 10.45
CA GLU A 125 -8.72 -4.00 9.47
C GLU A 125 -10.15 -3.94 8.94
N ILE A 126 -10.76 -5.11 8.70
CA ILE A 126 -12.16 -5.19 8.28
C ILE A 126 -13.06 -4.63 9.38
N VAL A 127 -12.75 -4.96 10.64
CA VAL A 127 -13.47 -4.44 11.82
C VAL A 127 -13.31 -2.92 11.95
N HIS A 128 -12.10 -2.38 11.74
CA HIS A 128 -11.86 -0.94 11.78
C HIS A 128 -12.63 -0.17 10.69
N CYS A 129 -12.76 -0.77 9.50
CA CYS A 129 -13.60 -0.23 8.42
C CYS A 129 -15.08 -0.35 8.75
N LEU A 130 -15.52 -1.47 9.35
CA LEU A 130 -16.92 -1.72 9.72
C LEU A 130 -17.41 -0.75 10.80
N ILE A 131 -16.58 -0.42 11.78
CA ILE A 131 -16.89 0.57 12.83
C ILE A 131 -16.80 2.00 12.26
N GLY A 132 -16.27 2.19 11.04
CA GLY A 132 -16.15 3.49 10.39
C GLY A 132 -15.01 4.36 10.94
N ILE A 133 -14.07 3.78 11.69
CA ILE A 133 -12.88 4.50 12.17
C ILE A 133 -11.94 4.80 10.99
N VAL A 134 -11.87 3.88 10.03
CA VAL A 134 -11.07 4.00 8.80
C VAL A 134 -12.01 4.28 7.62
N PRO A 135 -11.76 5.33 6.81
CA PRO A 135 -12.66 5.78 5.73
C PRO A 135 -12.61 4.90 4.47
N THR A 136 -12.32 3.61 4.63
CA THR A 136 -12.17 2.63 3.55
C THR A 136 -13.44 1.79 3.46
N SER A 137 -13.83 1.39 2.25
CA SER A 137 -14.86 0.35 2.05
C SER A 137 -14.58 -0.90 2.85
N VAL A 138 -15.59 -1.37 3.56
CA VAL A 138 -15.57 -2.71 4.17
C VAL A 138 -15.39 -3.78 3.09
N LEU A 139 -16.04 -3.65 1.92
CA LEU A 139 -15.92 -4.64 0.84
C LEU A 139 -14.49 -4.71 0.27
N VAL A 140 -13.86 -3.57 0.00
CA VAL A 140 -12.50 -3.55 -0.56
C VAL A 140 -11.47 -4.03 0.47
N ALA A 141 -11.56 -3.57 1.72
CA ALA A 141 -10.72 -4.11 2.80
C ALA A 141 -10.95 -5.62 2.98
N GLY A 142 -12.21 -6.05 2.92
CA GLY A 142 -12.63 -7.43 3.00
C GLY A 142 -12.00 -8.31 1.92
N VAL A 143 -12.12 -7.93 0.64
CA VAL A 143 -11.51 -8.66 -0.49
C VAL A 143 -9.98 -8.70 -0.37
N GLN A 144 -9.35 -7.58 0.02
CA GLN A 144 -7.89 -7.51 0.15
C GLN A 144 -7.35 -8.40 1.28
N VAL A 145 -7.98 -8.37 2.46
CA VAL A 145 -7.55 -9.19 3.60
C VAL A 145 -7.93 -10.66 3.38
N SER A 146 -9.14 -10.94 2.87
CA SER A 146 -9.57 -12.32 2.61
C SER A 146 -8.71 -13.03 1.55
N SER A 147 -8.29 -12.33 0.48
CA SER A 147 -7.36 -12.90 -0.52
C SER A 147 -6.05 -13.37 0.12
N ARG A 148 -5.48 -12.56 1.04
CA ARG A 148 -4.24 -12.91 1.74
C ARG A 148 -4.44 -14.06 2.73
N ILE A 149 -5.55 -14.06 3.47
CA ILE A 149 -5.93 -15.18 4.35
C ILE A 149 -6.09 -16.47 3.55
N PHE A 150 -6.76 -16.41 2.40
CA PHE A 150 -6.93 -17.54 1.50
C PHE A 150 -5.57 -18.10 1.05
N MET A 151 -4.65 -17.25 0.61
CA MET A 151 -3.31 -17.66 0.19
C MET A 151 -2.51 -18.33 1.33
N VAL A 152 -2.59 -17.80 2.55
CA VAL A 152 -1.86 -18.36 3.69
C VAL A 152 -2.48 -19.66 4.20
N TRP A 153 -3.80 -19.68 4.41
CA TRP A 153 -4.47 -20.78 5.09
C TRP A 153 -4.94 -21.88 4.13
N LEU A 154 -5.53 -21.52 2.99
CA LEU A 154 -6.15 -22.48 2.09
C LEU A 154 -5.22 -22.99 0.99
N VAL A 155 -4.19 -22.21 0.63
CA VAL A 155 -3.18 -22.62 -0.34
C VAL A 155 -1.93 -23.14 0.37
N THR A 156 -1.11 -22.25 0.96
CA THR A 156 0.22 -22.62 1.46
C THR A 156 0.22 -23.50 2.71
N HIS A 157 -0.71 -23.30 3.64
CA HIS A 157 -0.81 -24.16 4.82
C HIS A 157 -1.37 -25.56 4.50
N SER A 158 -2.42 -25.64 3.67
CA SER A 158 -3.08 -26.89 3.30
C SER A 158 -2.20 -27.82 2.45
N ILE A 159 -1.37 -27.27 1.58
CA ILE A 159 -0.58 -28.03 0.62
C ILE A 159 0.90 -27.97 1.03
N LYS A 160 1.32 -28.89 1.91
CA LYS A 160 2.71 -28.90 2.44
C LYS A 160 3.81 -28.91 1.36
N PRO A 161 3.68 -29.64 0.23
CA PRO A 161 4.73 -29.67 -0.79
C PRO A 161 5.06 -28.29 -1.37
N ILE A 162 4.06 -27.42 -1.57
CA ILE A 162 4.29 -26.11 -2.20
C ILE A 162 5.04 -25.12 -1.29
N GLN A 163 5.15 -25.40 0.01
CA GLN A 163 5.83 -24.52 0.97
C GLN A 163 7.34 -24.32 0.68
N ASN A 164 7.92 -25.21 -0.13
CA ASN A 164 9.32 -25.15 -0.53
C ASN A 164 9.51 -24.61 -1.96
N GLU A 165 8.43 -24.18 -2.63
CA GLU A 165 8.51 -23.59 -3.96
C GLU A 165 9.09 -22.17 -3.89
N GLU A 166 9.85 -21.79 -4.91
CA GLU A 166 10.45 -20.45 -5.00
C GLU A 166 9.38 -19.36 -5.11
N SER A 167 8.23 -19.69 -5.70
CA SER A 167 7.05 -18.82 -5.79
C SER A 167 6.55 -18.37 -4.41
N VAL A 168 6.69 -19.22 -3.38
CA VAL A 168 6.33 -18.87 -2.01
C VAL A 168 7.25 -17.80 -1.45
N VAL A 169 8.56 -17.92 -1.67
CA VAL A 169 9.52 -16.89 -1.25
C VAL A 169 9.23 -15.56 -1.95
N LEU A 170 8.90 -15.63 -3.25
CA LEU A 170 8.66 -14.45 -4.08
C LEU A 170 7.52 -13.58 -3.52
N PHE A 171 6.34 -14.15 -3.28
CA PHE A 171 5.23 -13.37 -2.74
C PHE A 171 5.47 -12.98 -1.27
N LEU A 172 6.15 -13.80 -0.48
CA LEU A 172 6.43 -13.48 0.93
C LEU A 172 7.34 -12.26 1.09
N VAL A 173 8.40 -12.17 0.29
CA VAL A 173 9.29 -11.01 0.28
C VAL A 173 8.51 -9.78 -0.18
N ALA A 174 7.76 -9.91 -1.27
CA ALA A 174 6.94 -8.81 -1.78
C ALA A 174 5.95 -8.31 -0.73
N TRP A 175 5.16 -9.21 -0.15
CA TRP A 175 4.21 -8.91 0.92
C TRP A 175 4.89 -8.22 2.10
N THR A 176 6.00 -8.77 2.59
CA THR A 176 6.68 -8.24 3.76
C THR A 176 7.11 -6.78 3.56
N VAL A 177 7.70 -6.45 2.41
CA VAL A 177 8.09 -5.07 2.11
C VAL A 177 6.88 -4.17 1.91
N THR A 178 5.83 -4.64 1.23
CA THR A 178 4.59 -3.86 1.07
C THR A 178 3.89 -3.58 2.40
N GLU A 179 3.89 -4.54 3.33
CA GLU A 179 3.21 -4.40 4.61
C GLU A 179 3.96 -3.47 5.55
N ILE A 180 5.29 -3.60 5.64
CA ILE A 180 6.13 -2.68 6.43
C ILE A 180 5.90 -1.23 5.97
N THR A 181 5.94 -0.99 4.66
CA THR A 181 5.72 0.37 4.12
C THR A 181 4.28 0.85 4.31
N ARG A 182 3.28 -0.04 4.18
CA ARG A 182 1.86 0.28 4.36
C ARG A 182 1.54 0.73 5.78
N TYR A 183 1.93 -0.07 6.78
CA TYR A 183 1.64 0.24 8.18
C TYR A 183 2.51 1.37 8.72
N SER A 184 3.77 1.49 8.25
CA SER A 184 4.60 2.66 8.58
C SER A 184 3.94 3.94 8.09
N PHE A 185 3.47 3.96 6.83
CA PHE A 185 2.74 5.10 6.29
C PHE A 185 1.48 5.41 7.10
N TYR A 186 0.67 4.41 7.45
CA TYR A 186 -0.52 4.65 8.27
C TYR A 186 -0.20 5.20 9.65
N THR A 187 0.87 4.73 10.29
CA THR A 187 1.36 5.25 11.58
C THR A 187 1.73 6.72 11.46
N PHE A 188 2.62 7.05 10.53
CA PHE A 188 3.12 8.42 10.36
C PHE A 188 2.05 9.39 9.84
N SER A 189 1.08 8.92 9.05
CA SER A 189 -0.10 9.70 8.67
C SER A 189 -1.04 9.99 9.84
N LEU A 190 -1.11 9.12 10.85
CA LEU A 190 -1.93 9.36 12.06
C LEU A 190 -1.23 10.29 13.06
N LEU A 191 0.10 10.32 13.08
CA LEU A 191 0.91 11.19 13.94
C LEU A 191 1.10 12.60 13.37
N ASP A 192 0.45 12.93 12.24
CA ASP A 192 0.60 14.19 11.49
C ASP A 192 2.05 14.53 11.08
N HIS A 193 3.00 13.60 11.26
CA HIS A 193 4.39 13.71 10.83
C HIS A 193 4.69 12.58 9.86
N LEU A 194 4.50 12.85 8.56
CA LEU A 194 4.78 11.88 7.49
C LEU A 194 6.13 12.17 6.79
N PRO A 195 7.19 11.38 7.06
CA PRO A 195 8.46 11.54 6.37
C PRO A 195 8.30 11.33 4.86
N TYR A 196 8.97 12.17 4.06
CA TYR A 196 8.94 12.06 2.60
C TYR A 196 9.38 10.68 2.13
N PHE A 197 10.42 10.09 2.75
CA PHE A 197 10.91 8.76 2.40
C PHE A 197 9.83 7.67 2.50
N ILE A 198 9.04 7.64 3.59
CA ILE A 198 7.98 6.63 3.78
C ILE A 198 6.85 6.82 2.76
N LYS A 199 6.48 8.08 2.49
CA LYS A 199 5.51 8.42 1.44
C LYS A 199 6.03 7.95 0.07
N TRP A 200 7.26 8.32 -0.29
CA TRP A 200 7.90 7.95 -1.55
C TRP A 200 8.02 6.43 -1.71
N ALA A 201 8.45 5.72 -0.66
CA ALA A 201 8.60 4.27 -0.65
C ALA A 201 7.27 3.57 -0.95
N ARG A 202 6.18 3.97 -0.28
CA ARG A 202 4.83 3.43 -0.53
C ARG A 202 4.40 3.61 -1.99
N TYR A 203 4.61 4.80 -2.54
CA TYR A 203 4.18 5.15 -3.90
C TYR A 203 5.22 4.83 -5.00
N THR A 204 6.34 4.17 -4.66
CA THR A 204 7.36 3.77 -5.64
C THR A 204 7.59 2.27 -5.62
N PHE A 205 7.69 1.66 -4.44
CA PHE A 205 7.94 0.21 -4.34
C PHE A 205 6.82 -0.62 -4.94
N PHE A 206 5.56 -0.14 -4.92
CA PHE A 206 4.46 -0.88 -5.53
C PHE A 206 4.66 -1.16 -7.02
N ILE A 207 5.44 -0.35 -7.75
CA ILE A 207 5.68 -0.53 -9.19
C ILE A 207 6.32 -1.90 -9.46
N ILE A 208 7.25 -2.33 -8.59
CA ILE A 208 7.94 -3.61 -8.72
C ILE A 208 7.28 -4.68 -7.85
N LEU A 209 6.99 -4.36 -6.59
CA LEU A 209 6.49 -5.34 -5.62
C LEU A 209 5.10 -5.86 -5.96
N TYR A 210 4.25 -5.04 -6.60
CA TYR A 210 2.89 -5.46 -6.92
C TYR A 210 2.86 -6.54 -8.03
N PRO A 211 3.51 -6.35 -9.19
CA PRO A 211 3.67 -7.44 -10.17
C PRO A 211 4.38 -8.68 -9.60
N VAL A 212 5.44 -8.49 -8.82
CA VAL A 212 6.21 -9.59 -8.22
C VAL A 212 5.37 -10.39 -7.23
N GLY A 213 4.60 -9.72 -6.36
CA GLY A 213 3.72 -10.36 -5.40
C GLY A 213 2.63 -11.18 -6.10
N VAL A 214 1.97 -10.59 -7.08
CA VAL A 214 0.91 -11.25 -7.87
C VAL A 214 1.45 -12.44 -8.66
N ALA A 215 2.62 -12.30 -9.28
CA ALA A 215 3.28 -13.41 -9.96
C ALA A 215 3.60 -14.55 -8.98
N GLY A 216 4.12 -14.24 -7.79
CA GLY A 216 4.40 -15.24 -6.75
C GLY A 216 3.14 -15.96 -6.27
N GLU A 217 2.04 -15.24 -6.05
CA GLU A 217 0.74 -15.82 -5.67
C GLU A 217 0.20 -16.76 -6.76
N LEU A 218 0.16 -16.29 -8.02
CA LEU A 218 -0.34 -17.07 -9.15
C LEU A 218 0.50 -18.31 -9.42
N LEU A 219 1.84 -18.20 -9.35
CA LEU A 219 2.74 -19.34 -9.49
C LEU A 219 2.57 -20.34 -8.34
N THR A 220 2.30 -19.86 -7.12
CA THR A 220 2.03 -20.73 -5.96
C THR A 220 0.71 -21.49 -6.15
N ILE A 221 -0.35 -20.82 -6.61
CA ILE A 221 -1.63 -21.47 -6.90
C ILE A 221 -1.48 -22.46 -8.06
N TYR A 222 -0.75 -22.10 -9.11
CA TYR A 222 -0.47 -22.99 -10.24
C TYR A 222 0.28 -24.25 -9.81
N ALA A 223 1.32 -24.11 -8.98
CA ALA A 223 2.05 -25.24 -8.40
C ALA A 223 1.15 -26.11 -7.50
N ALA A 224 0.13 -25.53 -6.86
CA ALA A 224 -0.85 -26.25 -6.05
C ALA A 224 -1.84 -27.10 -6.86
N LEU A 225 -2.21 -26.68 -8.08
CA LEU A 225 -3.21 -27.37 -8.93
C LEU A 225 -2.98 -28.89 -9.10
N PRO A 226 -1.78 -29.40 -9.45
CA PRO A 226 -1.56 -30.84 -9.61
C PRO A 226 -1.75 -31.61 -8.30
N TYR A 227 -1.43 -31.01 -7.15
CA TYR A 227 -1.65 -31.63 -5.84
C TYR A 227 -3.13 -31.68 -5.49
N VAL A 228 -3.87 -30.60 -5.74
CA VAL A 228 -5.32 -30.55 -5.50
C VAL A 228 -6.04 -31.55 -6.40
N LYS A 229 -5.68 -31.66 -7.67
CA LYS A 229 -6.28 -32.62 -8.62
C LYS A 229 -6.04 -34.07 -8.20
N LYS A 230 -4.85 -34.39 -7.69
CA LYS A 230 -4.49 -35.75 -7.24
C LYS A 230 -5.16 -36.13 -5.93
N THR A 231 -5.27 -35.20 -5.00
CA THR A 231 -5.75 -35.47 -3.63
C THR A 231 -7.24 -35.27 -3.46
N GLY A 232 -7.90 -34.50 -4.34
CA GLY A 232 -9.31 -34.12 -4.22
C GLY A 232 -9.61 -33.31 -2.95
N MET A 233 -8.60 -32.68 -2.33
CA MET A 233 -8.76 -31.94 -1.09
C MET A 233 -9.75 -30.78 -1.24
N PHE A 234 -10.62 -30.63 -0.25
CA PHE A 234 -11.70 -29.64 -0.21
C PHE A 234 -12.73 -29.75 -1.35
N SER A 235 -12.76 -30.86 -2.10
CA SER A 235 -13.81 -31.11 -3.09
C SER A 235 -14.94 -31.95 -2.49
N ILE A 236 -16.17 -31.44 -2.54
CA ILE A 236 -17.40 -32.13 -2.17
C ILE A 236 -18.01 -32.66 -3.47
N ARG A 237 -17.95 -33.98 -3.66
CA ARG A 237 -18.58 -34.67 -4.80
C ARG A 237 -19.94 -35.22 -4.41
N LEU A 238 -20.82 -35.38 -5.39
CA LEU A 238 -22.08 -36.08 -5.17
C LEU A 238 -21.85 -37.58 -4.88
N PRO A 239 -22.79 -38.23 -4.16
CA PRO A 239 -23.98 -37.66 -3.54
C PRO A 239 -23.72 -37.15 -2.11
N ASN A 240 -24.00 -35.87 -1.86
CA ASN A 240 -23.97 -35.25 -0.53
C ASN A 240 -25.39 -34.79 -0.15
N LYS A 241 -25.70 -34.73 1.17
CA LYS A 241 -27.04 -34.39 1.73
C LYS A 241 -27.64 -33.08 1.20
N TYR A 242 -26.80 -32.16 0.73
CA TYR A 242 -27.18 -30.85 0.21
C TYR A 242 -27.22 -30.76 -1.34
N ASN A 243 -26.92 -31.85 -2.07
CA ASN A 243 -26.87 -31.90 -3.54
C ASN A 243 -25.95 -30.86 -4.21
N VAL A 244 -24.95 -30.34 -3.49
CA VAL A 244 -23.98 -29.37 -4.01
C VAL A 244 -22.67 -30.08 -4.36
N SER A 245 -22.18 -29.88 -5.58
CA SER A 245 -20.83 -30.24 -6.00
C SER A 245 -19.93 -29.01 -5.85
N PHE A 246 -18.91 -29.09 -5.00
CA PHE A 246 -17.86 -28.07 -4.92
C PHE A 246 -16.54 -28.73 -5.26
N ASP A 247 -15.79 -28.14 -6.20
CA ASP A 247 -14.50 -28.69 -6.59
C ASP A 247 -13.44 -27.60 -6.44
N TYR A 248 -12.55 -27.84 -5.48
CA TYR A 248 -11.50 -26.90 -5.12
C TYR A 248 -10.56 -26.62 -6.29
N TYR A 249 -10.36 -27.58 -7.20
CA TYR A 249 -9.56 -27.38 -8.41
C TYR A 249 -10.12 -26.26 -9.30
N TYR A 250 -11.42 -26.28 -9.59
CA TYR A 250 -12.06 -25.24 -10.39
C TYR A 250 -12.13 -23.91 -9.65
N PHE A 251 -12.31 -23.93 -8.33
CA PHE A 251 -12.24 -22.72 -7.51
C PHE A 251 -10.87 -22.03 -7.60
N LEU A 252 -9.77 -22.78 -7.57
CA LEU A 252 -8.42 -22.24 -7.76
C LEU A 252 -8.24 -21.65 -9.17
N LEU A 253 -8.77 -22.30 -10.21
CA LEU A 253 -8.74 -21.77 -11.58
C LEU A 253 -9.51 -20.47 -11.72
N ILE A 254 -10.72 -20.38 -11.15
CA ILE A 254 -11.53 -19.15 -11.15
C ILE A 254 -10.77 -18.05 -10.39
N THR A 255 -10.15 -18.39 -9.25
CA THR A 255 -9.33 -17.45 -8.49
C THR A 255 -8.20 -16.91 -9.37
N MET A 256 -7.43 -17.76 -10.05
CA MET A 256 -6.39 -17.30 -10.99
C MET A 256 -6.96 -16.43 -12.11
N ALA A 257 -8.10 -16.80 -12.69
CA ALA A 257 -8.75 -16.03 -13.75
C ALA A 257 -9.18 -14.64 -13.27
N SER A 258 -9.62 -14.50 -12.01
CA SER A 258 -10.02 -13.22 -11.43
C SER A 258 -8.88 -12.19 -11.34
N TYR A 259 -7.61 -12.63 -11.30
CA TYR A 259 -6.46 -11.72 -11.29
C TYR A 259 -6.31 -10.97 -12.62
N ILE A 260 -6.77 -11.53 -13.74
CA ILE A 260 -6.65 -10.91 -15.08
C ILE A 260 -7.35 -9.54 -15.14
N PRO A 261 -8.64 -9.40 -14.77
CA PRO A 261 -9.29 -8.10 -14.73
C PRO A 261 -8.89 -7.25 -13.51
N LEU A 262 -8.69 -7.87 -12.34
CA LEU A 262 -8.44 -7.13 -11.10
C LEU A 262 -7.04 -6.49 -11.08
N PHE A 263 -6.03 -7.18 -11.58
CA PHE A 263 -4.64 -6.71 -11.51
C PHE A 263 -4.42 -5.37 -12.22
N PRO A 264 -4.78 -5.20 -13.51
CA PRO A 264 -4.57 -3.93 -14.21
C PRO A 264 -5.37 -2.79 -13.58
N GLN A 265 -6.61 -3.04 -13.20
CA GLN A 265 -7.48 -2.02 -12.62
C GLN A 265 -6.89 -1.43 -11.34
N LEU A 266 -6.46 -2.28 -10.39
CA LEU A 266 -5.85 -1.83 -9.14
C LEU A 266 -4.47 -1.18 -9.38
N TYR A 267 -3.68 -1.73 -10.32
CA TYR A 267 -2.35 -1.22 -10.64
C TYR A 267 -2.40 0.19 -11.25
N PHE A 268 -3.24 0.41 -12.27
CA PHE A 268 -3.42 1.73 -12.86
C PHE A 268 -3.98 2.75 -11.88
N HIS A 269 -4.85 2.31 -10.97
CA HIS A 269 -5.35 3.17 -9.91
C HIS A 269 -4.22 3.64 -8.98
N MET A 270 -3.31 2.75 -8.56
CA MET A 270 -2.14 3.12 -7.76
C MET A 270 -1.18 4.07 -8.50
N LEU A 271 -1.02 3.91 -9.83
CA LEU A 271 -0.26 4.85 -10.66
C LEU A 271 -0.89 6.25 -10.70
N ARG A 272 -2.22 6.33 -10.80
CA ARG A 272 -2.95 7.61 -10.71
C ARG A 272 -2.75 8.25 -9.33
N GLN A 273 -2.85 7.47 -8.26
CA GLN A 273 -2.62 7.96 -6.90
C GLN A 273 -1.18 8.45 -6.69
N ARG A 274 -0.20 7.73 -7.23
CA ARG A 274 1.20 8.17 -7.23
C ARG A 274 1.35 9.54 -7.87
N ARG A 275 0.76 9.73 -9.06
CA ARG A 275 0.81 11.02 -9.76
C ARG A 275 0.17 12.14 -8.93
N LYS A 276 -1.00 11.89 -8.34
CA LYS A 276 -1.69 12.87 -7.48
C LYS A 276 -0.89 13.23 -6.22
N VAL A 277 -0.30 12.25 -5.54
CA VAL A 277 0.32 12.46 -4.22
C VAL A 277 1.78 12.89 -4.29
N LEU A 278 2.55 12.39 -5.27
CA LEU A 278 3.97 12.71 -5.40
C LEU A 278 4.24 13.85 -6.40
N HIS A 279 3.41 13.99 -7.44
CA HIS A 279 3.64 14.94 -8.53
C HIS A 279 2.53 16.01 -8.62
N GLY A 280 1.82 16.27 -7.51
CA GLY A 280 0.62 17.13 -7.40
C GLY A 280 0.36 18.01 -8.62
N GLU A 281 -0.64 17.64 -9.42
CA GLU A 281 -1.12 18.38 -10.59
C GLU A 281 -0.09 19.26 -11.33
N VAL A 282 0.84 18.63 -12.05
CA VAL A 282 1.46 19.29 -13.20
C VAL A 282 0.49 19.22 -14.38
N ILE A 283 -0.61 20.00 -14.34
CA ILE A 283 -1.33 20.47 -15.52
C ILE A 283 -1.91 21.86 -15.21
N VAL A 284 -1.04 22.87 -15.16
CA VAL A 284 -1.41 24.22 -15.58
C VAL A 284 -0.27 24.72 -16.46
N GLU A 285 -0.31 24.32 -17.71
CA GLU A 285 0.24 25.14 -18.79
C GLU A 285 -0.94 25.34 -19.74
N LYS A 286 -1.77 26.32 -19.38
CA LYS A 286 -2.64 26.97 -20.36
C LYS A 286 -1.77 28.11 -20.86
N ASP A 287 -1.06 27.85 -21.96
CA ASP A 287 -0.38 28.89 -22.70
C ASP A 287 -1.45 29.88 -23.19
N ASP A 288 -1.35 31.12 -22.70
CA ASP A 288 -2.03 32.29 -23.23
C ASP A 288 -1.43 32.71 -24.58
#